data_AF-A0A7X7DME7-F1
#
_entry.id   AF-A0A7X7DME7-F1
#
_cell.length_a   1.000
_cell.length_b   1.000
_cell.length_c   1.000
_cell.angle_alpha   90.00
_cell.angle_beta   90.00
_cell.angle_gamma   90.00
#
_symmetry.space_group_name_H-M   'P 1'
#
loop_
_entity.id
_entity.type
_entity.pdbx_description
1 polymer ?
#
loop_
_entity_poly.entity_id
_entity_poly.type
_entity_poly.pdbx_seq_one_letter_code
_entity_poly.pdbx_strand_id
1 'polypeptide(L)'
;MKKDNDMEKLKIIINKFLMDNVGNVGMNNPISVHFDELLKGIYDSKNIVNQVLEAYTILINTMKVDVLKSIMPIVVIPLNPIERIDFSIVGWHNCEANLSDEPPLLYLQSRESLKLLEIVEEYKVPLLIPNVDTMNREIISYFRIFRNKEAYENNWEYERCIYIECYVKPYF
;
A
#
# COMPACT_ATOMS: atom_id res chain seq x y z
N MET A 1 22.47 -1.58 17.31
CA MET A 1 22.92 -2.96 17.02
C MET A 1 21.82 -3.86 16.44
N LYS A 2 20.70 -4.16 17.12
CA LYS A 2 19.63 -5.00 16.52
C LYS A 2 18.90 -4.29 15.36
N LYS A 3 18.51 -3.03 15.56
CA LYS A 3 17.81 -2.20 14.55
C LYS A 3 18.62 -2.01 13.26
N ASP A 4 19.92 -1.76 13.36
CA ASP A 4 20.79 -1.57 12.19
C ASP A 4 20.91 -2.83 11.33
N ASN A 5 20.91 -4.01 11.99
CA ASN A 5 20.93 -5.30 11.30
C ASN A 5 19.59 -5.59 10.60
N ASP A 6 18.47 -5.24 11.23
CA ASP A 6 17.14 -5.46 10.66
C ASP A 6 16.91 -4.55 9.43
N MET A 7 17.48 -3.33 9.45
CA MET A 7 17.44 -2.41 8.31
C MET A 7 18.22 -2.91 7.09
N GLU A 8 19.42 -3.44 7.29
CA GLU A 8 20.19 -4.01 6.17
C GLU A 8 19.51 -5.25 5.58
N LYS A 9 18.92 -6.10 6.43
CA LYS A 9 18.11 -7.23 5.94
C LYS A 9 16.89 -6.76 5.14
N LEU A 10 16.20 -5.73 5.61
CA LEU A 10 15.05 -5.17 4.92
C LEU A 10 15.41 -4.69 3.52
N LYS A 11 16.52 -3.95 3.38
CA LYS A 11 17.04 -3.54 2.06
C LYS A 11 17.33 -4.72 1.14
N ILE A 12 17.96 -5.78 1.66
CA ILE A 12 18.27 -6.99 0.87
C ILE A 12 16.99 -7.66 0.36
N ILE A 13 15.99 -7.83 1.23
CA ILE A 13 14.70 -8.44 0.89
C ILE A 13 13.99 -7.62 -0.20
N ILE A 14 13.90 -6.31 -0.01
CA ILE A 14 13.23 -5.40 -0.94
C ILE A 14 13.93 -5.37 -2.31
N ASN A 15 15.26 -5.30 -2.32
CA ASN A 15 16.03 -5.34 -3.57
C ASN A 15 15.80 -6.64 -4.34
N LYS A 16 15.78 -7.79 -3.63
CA LYS A 16 15.49 -9.08 -4.24
C LYS A 16 14.09 -9.11 -4.83
N PHE A 17 13.08 -8.68 -4.07
CA PHE A 17 11.70 -8.61 -4.55
C PHE A 17 11.59 -7.78 -5.86
N LEU A 18 12.24 -6.62 -5.93
CA LEU A 18 12.25 -5.80 -7.14
C LEU A 18 12.90 -6.51 -8.32
N MET A 19 14.06 -7.15 -8.13
CA MET A 19 14.75 -7.88 -9.19
C MET A 19 13.91 -9.02 -9.76
N ASP A 20 13.19 -9.74 -8.90
CA ASP A 20 12.39 -10.90 -9.28
C ASP A 20 11.07 -10.50 -9.99
N ASN A 21 10.54 -9.29 -9.73
CA ASN A 21 9.16 -8.94 -10.09
C ASN A 21 9.01 -7.80 -11.09
N VAL A 22 9.90 -6.80 -11.08
CA VAL A 22 9.72 -5.56 -11.89
C VAL A 22 9.54 -5.87 -13.39
N GLY A 23 10.29 -6.82 -13.93
CA GLY A 23 10.19 -7.22 -15.35
C GLY A 23 8.91 -7.97 -15.71
N ASN A 24 8.16 -8.45 -14.72
CA ASN A 24 6.93 -9.23 -14.92
C ASN A 24 5.66 -8.35 -14.81
N VAL A 25 5.79 -7.11 -14.33
CA VAL A 25 4.68 -6.16 -14.19
C VAL A 25 4.16 -5.77 -15.58
N GLY A 26 2.85 -5.96 -15.82
CA GLY A 26 2.21 -5.67 -17.11
C GLY A 26 2.13 -6.85 -18.07
N MET A 27 2.91 -7.93 -17.84
CA MET A 27 2.68 -9.23 -18.49
C MET A 27 1.63 -10.05 -17.74
N ASN A 28 1.59 -9.89 -16.43
CA ASN A 28 0.59 -10.44 -15.53
C ASN A 28 -0.15 -9.27 -14.85
N ASN A 29 -1.34 -9.56 -14.32
CA ASN A 29 -2.08 -8.72 -13.36
C ASN A 29 -1.16 -8.07 -12.30
N PRO A 30 -1.60 -7.02 -11.57
CA PRO A 30 -0.77 -6.40 -10.52
C PRO A 30 -0.10 -7.46 -9.64
N ILE A 31 1.22 -7.32 -9.43
CA ILE A 31 1.98 -8.22 -8.56
C ILE A 31 1.67 -7.79 -7.13
N SER A 32 1.06 -8.66 -6.33
CA SER A 32 0.77 -8.41 -4.93
C SER A 32 1.54 -9.37 -4.01
N VAL A 33 1.91 -8.88 -2.83
CA VAL A 33 2.48 -9.70 -1.76
C VAL A 33 2.08 -9.13 -0.40
N HIS A 34 1.73 -9.99 0.55
CA HIS A 34 1.54 -9.56 1.94
C HIS A 34 2.88 -9.22 2.57
N PHE A 35 2.91 -8.19 3.42
CA PHE A 35 4.16 -7.77 4.06
C PHE A 35 4.68 -8.78 5.08
N ASP A 36 3.84 -9.60 5.70
CA ASP A 36 4.28 -10.68 6.61
C ASP A 36 5.03 -11.80 5.87
N GLU A 37 4.59 -12.14 4.66
CA GLU A 37 5.28 -13.06 3.77
C GLU A 37 6.62 -12.47 3.31
N LEU A 38 6.62 -11.21 2.89
CA LEU A 38 7.81 -10.52 2.40
C LEU A 38 8.85 -10.32 3.51
N LEU A 39 8.43 -9.90 4.69
CA LEU A 39 9.31 -9.51 5.81
C LEU A 39 9.54 -10.63 6.83
N LYS A 40 9.30 -11.89 6.45
CA LYS A 40 9.40 -13.06 7.33
C LYS A 40 10.66 -13.02 8.22
N GLY A 41 10.45 -13.06 9.53
CA GLY A 41 11.53 -13.02 10.54
C GLY A 41 11.93 -11.61 11.01
N ILE A 42 11.37 -10.56 10.40
CA ILE A 42 11.51 -9.14 10.79
C ILE A 42 10.14 -8.53 11.12
N TYR A 43 9.07 -9.07 10.53
CA TYR A 43 7.68 -8.68 10.79
C TYR A 43 7.30 -8.76 12.27
N ASP A 44 6.87 -7.64 12.83
CA ASP A 44 6.26 -7.53 14.17
C ASP A 44 4.90 -6.85 14.05
N SER A 45 3.83 -7.60 14.33
CA SER A 45 2.45 -7.11 14.22
C SER A 45 2.19 -5.87 15.09
N LYS A 46 2.93 -5.69 16.19
CA LYS A 46 2.75 -4.53 17.08
C LYS A 46 3.26 -3.21 16.48
N ASN A 47 4.14 -3.28 15.48
CA ASN A 47 4.77 -2.12 14.85
C ASN A 47 4.55 -2.09 13.33
N ILE A 48 3.51 -2.79 12.87
CA ILE A 48 3.38 -3.15 11.46
C ILE A 48 3.33 -1.93 10.54
N VAL A 49 2.56 -0.91 10.88
CA VAL A 49 2.44 0.31 10.08
C VAL A 49 3.80 0.97 9.87
N ASN A 50 4.58 1.14 10.94
CA ASN A 50 5.91 1.76 10.85
C ASN A 50 6.87 0.92 9.98
N GLN A 51 6.87 -0.40 10.18
CA GLN A 51 7.70 -1.30 9.38
C GLN A 51 7.33 -1.28 7.89
N VAL A 52 6.03 -1.22 7.59
CA VAL A 52 5.50 -1.15 6.22
C VAL A 52 5.87 0.18 5.56
N LEU A 53 5.71 1.30 6.27
CA LEU A 53 6.11 2.62 5.76
C LEU A 53 7.62 2.70 5.51
N GLU A 54 8.44 2.11 6.39
CA GLU A 54 9.89 2.05 6.25
C GLU A 54 10.30 1.16 5.06
N ALA A 55 9.72 -0.03 4.95
CA ALA A 55 9.92 -0.95 3.83
C ALA A 55 9.52 -0.32 2.49
N TYR A 56 8.38 0.37 2.48
CA TYR A 56 7.89 1.09 1.31
C TYR A 56 8.80 2.25 0.91
N THR A 57 9.31 3.00 1.88
CA THR A 57 10.28 4.07 1.66
C THR A 57 11.58 3.53 1.05
N ILE A 58 12.07 2.38 1.53
CA ILE A 58 13.23 1.70 0.93
C ILE A 58 12.91 1.25 -0.51
N LEU A 59 11.76 0.62 -0.72
CA LEU A 59 11.32 0.13 -2.03
C LEU A 59 11.35 1.24 -3.07
N ILE A 60 10.64 2.34 -2.80
CA ILE A 60 10.58 3.45 -3.73
C ILE A 60 11.98 4.04 -3.92
N ASN A 61 12.77 4.22 -2.86
CA ASN A 61 14.14 4.77 -2.94
C ASN A 61 15.11 3.92 -3.76
N THR A 62 14.97 2.59 -3.75
CA THR A 62 15.74 1.70 -4.61
C THR A 62 15.30 1.78 -6.09
N MET A 63 14.02 2.01 -6.37
CA MET A 63 13.53 2.02 -7.75
C MET A 63 14.08 3.22 -8.54
N LYS A 64 14.61 2.92 -9.73
CA LYS A 64 15.03 3.93 -10.71
C LYS A 64 13.82 4.75 -11.16
N VAL A 65 14.03 6.03 -11.41
CA VAL A 65 12.99 6.99 -11.86
C VAL A 65 12.24 6.49 -13.08
N ASP A 66 12.94 5.94 -14.09
CA ASP A 66 12.29 5.44 -15.31
C ASP A 66 11.40 4.22 -15.05
N VAL A 67 11.73 3.38 -14.07
CA VAL A 67 10.87 2.26 -13.67
C VAL A 67 9.58 2.79 -13.04
N LEU A 68 9.67 3.81 -12.19
CA LEU A 68 8.51 4.42 -11.53
C LEU A 68 7.58 5.20 -12.48
N LYS A 69 8.07 5.58 -13.67
CA LYS A 69 7.23 6.14 -14.75
C LYS A 69 6.33 5.08 -15.40
N SER A 70 6.73 3.81 -15.39
CA SER A 70 5.96 2.72 -15.99
C SER A 70 5.20 1.90 -14.94
N ILE A 71 5.75 1.79 -13.74
CA ILE A 71 5.23 0.96 -12.66
C ILE A 71 4.92 1.84 -11.46
N MET A 72 3.73 1.65 -10.90
CA MET A 72 3.28 2.30 -9.67
C MET A 72 3.36 1.29 -8.52
N PRO A 73 4.27 1.49 -7.55
CA PRO A 73 4.20 0.78 -6.29
C PRO A 73 3.07 1.38 -5.45
N ILE A 74 2.29 0.51 -4.80
CA ILE A 74 1.15 0.89 -3.96
C ILE A 74 1.19 0.06 -2.69
N VAL A 75 0.98 0.70 -1.54
CA VAL A 75 0.73 0.00 -0.28
C VAL A 75 -0.73 0.13 0.11
N VAL A 76 -1.29 -0.97 0.58
CA VAL A 76 -2.65 -1.02 1.13
C VAL A 76 -2.57 -1.50 2.58
N ILE A 77 -3.06 -0.67 3.50
CA ILE A 77 -3.16 -1.02 4.92
C ILE A 77 -4.65 -1.27 5.21
N PRO A 78 -5.06 -2.52 5.48
CA PRO A 78 -6.45 -2.86 5.72
C PRO A 78 -6.93 -2.33 7.08
N LEU A 79 -8.18 -1.91 7.13
CA LEU A 79 -8.88 -1.46 8.33
C LEU A 79 -10.10 -2.37 8.55
N ASN A 80 -10.58 -2.46 9.80
CA ASN A 80 -11.77 -3.27 10.10
C ASN A 80 -12.96 -2.84 9.22
N PRO A 81 -13.80 -3.75 8.73
CA PRO A 81 -14.97 -3.40 7.93
C PRO A 81 -16.02 -2.62 8.75
N ILE A 82 -16.99 -1.99 8.07
CA ILE A 82 -18.12 -1.28 8.70
C ILE A 82 -19.43 -1.58 7.98
N GLU A 83 -20.53 -1.65 8.74
CA GLU A 83 -21.87 -1.82 8.15
C GLU A 83 -22.43 -0.53 7.54
N ARG A 84 -22.00 0.64 8.03
CA ARG A 84 -22.54 1.96 7.66
C ARG A 84 -21.45 3.00 7.56
N ILE A 85 -21.50 3.81 6.50
CA ILE A 85 -20.52 4.87 6.27
C ILE A 85 -20.73 6.03 7.26
N ASP A 86 -19.65 6.41 7.95
CA ASP A 86 -19.55 7.64 8.72
C ASP A 86 -18.37 8.47 8.19
N PHE A 87 -18.66 9.63 7.60
CA PHE A 87 -17.67 10.53 7.01
C PHE A 87 -16.99 11.44 8.04
N SER A 88 -17.45 11.47 9.29
CA SER A 88 -16.93 12.37 10.32
C SER A 88 -15.57 11.94 10.91
N ILE A 89 -15.11 10.72 10.58
CA ILE A 89 -14.03 10.04 11.30
C ILE A 89 -12.67 10.08 10.54
N VAL A 90 -12.55 10.81 9.42
CA VAL A 90 -11.34 10.72 8.59
C VAL A 90 -10.14 11.47 9.21
N GLY A 91 -9.19 10.73 9.77
CA GLY A 91 -7.92 11.22 10.28
C GLY A 91 -6.96 10.07 10.61
N TRP A 92 -5.64 10.32 10.57
CA TRP A 92 -4.61 9.29 10.76
C TRP A 92 -4.82 8.49 12.05
N HIS A 93 -4.96 9.17 13.18
CA HIS A 93 -5.12 8.54 14.49
C HIS A 93 -6.37 7.65 14.58
N ASN A 94 -7.46 8.04 13.91
CA ASN A 94 -8.67 7.22 13.87
C ASN A 94 -8.48 5.97 13.01
N CYS A 95 -7.74 6.09 11.90
CA CYS A 95 -7.43 4.93 11.05
C CYS A 95 -6.51 3.96 11.80
N GLU A 96 -5.47 4.46 12.48
CA GLU A 96 -4.55 3.65 13.28
C GLU A 96 -5.26 2.87 14.39
N ALA A 97 -6.29 3.44 15.02
CA ALA A 97 -7.10 2.75 16.02
C ALA A 97 -8.02 1.64 15.45
N ASN A 98 -8.17 1.55 14.12
CA ASN A 98 -9.09 0.66 13.43
C ASN A 98 -8.37 -0.32 12.47
N LEU A 99 -7.07 -0.55 12.65
CA LEU A 99 -6.33 -1.52 11.86
C LEU A 99 -7.00 -2.90 11.92
N SER A 100 -7.04 -3.57 10.77
CA SER A 100 -7.48 -4.97 10.67
C SER A 100 -6.37 -5.90 11.19
N ASP A 101 -6.75 -7.14 11.54
CA ASP A 101 -5.79 -8.22 11.78
C ASP A 101 -5.14 -8.74 10.48
N GLU A 102 -5.68 -8.36 9.32
CA GLU A 102 -5.10 -8.66 8.00
C GLU A 102 -3.77 -7.90 7.79
N PRO A 103 -2.71 -8.57 7.30
CA PRO A 103 -1.44 -7.90 7.05
C PRO A 103 -1.55 -6.89 5.89
N PRO A 104 -0.78 -5.78 5.94
CA PRO A 104 -0.70 -4.87 4.80
C PRO A 104 -0.19 -5.55 3.53
N LEU A 105 -0.59 -4.99 2.39
CA LEU A 105 -0.30 -5.48 1.05
C LEU A 105 0.60 -4.51 0.29
N LEU A 106 1.57 -5.05 -0.45
CA LEU A 106 2.34 -4.31 -1.45
C LEU A 106 1.90 -4.73 -2.85
N TYR A 107 1.58 -3.76 -3.70
CA TYR A 107 1.32 -3.95 -5.12
C TYR A 107 2.42 -3.30 -5.96
N LEU A 108 2.83 -3.98 -7.04
CA LEU A 108 3.51 -3.40 -8.18
C LEU A 108 2.60 -3.52 -9.39
N GLN A 109 2.13 -2.38 -9.90
CA GLN A 109 1.15 -2.34 -11.00
C GLN A 109 1.69 -1.53 -12.18
N SER A 110 1.43 -1.98 -13.41
CA SER A 110 1.71 -1.16 -14.59
C SER A 110 0.76 0.04 -14.58
N ARG A 111 1.26 1.25 -14.82
CA ARG A 111 0.41 2.45 -14.88
C ARG A 111 -0.67 2.38 -15.96
N GLU A 112 -0.43 1.61 -17.02
CA GLU A 112 -1.41 1.38 -18.09
C GLU A 112 -2.55 0.42 -17.66
N SER A 113 -2.32 -0.37 -16.61
CA SER A 113 -3.20 -1.45 -16.16
C SER A 113 -4.14 -1.06 -15.01
N LEU A 114 -4.44 0.23 -14.82
CA LEU A 114 -5.37 0.73 -13.79
C LEU A 114 -6.82 0.33 -14.10
N LYS A 115 -7.12 -0.95 -14.03
CA LYS A 115 -8.44 -1.49 -14.25
C LYS A 115 -8.67 -2.67 -13.32
N LEU A 116 -9.89 -2.67 -12.74
CA LEU A 116 -10.68 -3.80 -12.24
C LEU A 116 -10.73 -3.99 -10.72
N LEU A 117 -11.82 -3.50 -10.14
CA LEU A 117 -12.99 -4.33 -9.79
C LEU A 117 -14.24 -3.59 -10.31
N GLU A 118 -15.35 -4.29 -10.58
CA GLU A 118 -16.65 -3.63 -10.77
C GLU A 118 -17.09 -3.12 -9.39
N ILE A 119 -16.64 -1.92 -9.05
CA ILE A 119 -16.95 -1.26 -7.78
C ILE A 119 -18.31 -0.58 -7.94
N VAL A 120 -19.24 -0.91 -7.04
CA VAL A 120 -20.59 -0.32 -7.06
C VAL A 120 -20.63 0.95 -6.23
N GLU A 121 -19.91 0.97 -5.10
CA GLU A 121 -19.80 2.13 -4.22
C GLU A 121 -18.36 2.36 -3.81
N GLU A 122 -17.87 3.59 -3.95
CA GLU A 122 -16.50 3.97 -3.58
C GLU A 122 -16.46 5.41 -3.04
N TYR A 123 -15.74 5.59 -1.93
CA TYR A 123 -15.43 6.89 -1.35
C TYR A 123 -13.94 6.98 -1.06
N LYS A 124 -13.31 8.05 -1.53
CA LYS A 124 -11.88 8.34 -1.30
C LYS A 124 -11.73 9.70 -0.64
N VAL A 125 -10.92 9.75 0.41
CA VAL A 125 -10.62 10.99 1.13
C VAL A 125 -9.10 11.08 1.32
N PRO A 126 -8.45 12.20 0.93
CA PRO A 126 -7.03 12.39 1.17
C PRO A 126 -6.68 12.19 2.65
N LEU A 127 -5.57 11.50 2.90
CA LEU A 127 -5.09 11.21 4.23
C LEU A 127 -3.64 11.63 4.33
N LEU A 128 -3.29 12.45 5.31
CA LEU A 128 -1.89 12.78 5.59
C LEU A 128 -1.30 11.73 6.51
N ILE A 129 -0.31 10.98 6.01
CA ILE A 129 0.41 9.97 6.80
C ILE A 129 1.72 10.59 7.29
N PRO A 130 2.04 10.50 8.58
CA PRO A 130 3.30 11.02 9.11
C PRO A 130 4.51 10.22 8.57
N ASN A 131 5.66 10.89 8.43
CA ASN A 131 6.98 10.27 8.24
C ASN A 131 7.24 9.54 6.90
N VAL A 132 6.57 9.90 5.81
CA VAL A 132 7.00 9.42 4.49
C VAL A 132 7.83 10.49 3.81
N ASP A 133 9.14 10.49 4.07
CA ASP A 133 10.10 11.40 3.44
C ASP A 133 10.65 10.78 2.15
N THR A 134 10.45 11.46 1.02
CA THR A 134 10.99 11.03 -0.26
C THR A 134 11.63 12.17 -1.01
N MET A 135 12.94 12.04 -1.26
CA MET A 135 13.64 12.94 -2.16
C MET A 135 13.07 12.83 -3.57
N ASN A 136 12.53 13.94 -4.09
CA ASN A 136 12.07 14.10 -5.48
C ASN A 136 10.94 13.14 -5.92
N ARG A 137 10.15 12.59 -4.98
CA ARG A 137 8.94 11.81 -5.31
C ARG A 137 7.72 12.40 -4.63
N GLU A 138 6.58 12.21 -5.26
CA GLU A 138 5.30 12.62 -4.72
C GLU A 138 4.58 11.39 -4.21
N ILE A 139 4.15 11.42 -2.95
CA ILE A 139 3.35 10.36 -2.36
C ILE A 139 1.95 10.90 -2.15
N ILE A 140 0.97 10.14 -2.64
CA ILE A 140 -0.43 10.41 -2.41
C ILE A 140 -0.94 9.30 -1.51
N SER A 141 -1.48 9.69 -0.38
CA SER A 141 -2.16 8.79 0.54
C SER A 141 -3.62 9.18 0.71
N TYR A 142 -4.48 8.18 0.78
CA TYR A 142 -5.91 8.40 0.95
C TYR A 142 -6.55 7.23 1.70
N PHE A 143 -7.58 7.57 2.47
CA PHE A 143 -8.50 6.63 3.05
C PHE A 143 -9.54 6.25 1.99
N ARG A 144 -9.84 4.96 1.88
CA ARG A 144 -10.76 4.39 0.89
C ARG A 144 -11.79 3.52 1.58
N ILE A 145 -13.07 3.75 1.26
CA ILE A 145 -14.20 2.88 1.61
C ILE A 145 -14.82 2.39 0.32
N PHE A 146 -15.11 1.09 0.20
CA PHE A 146 -15.77 0.58 -0.99
C PHE A 146 -16.59 -0.69 -0.74
N ARG A 147 -17.50 -0.98 -1.68
CA ARG A 147 -18.14 -2.29 -1.85
C ARG A 147 -18.01 -2.72 -3.32
N ASN A 148 -17.51 -3.93 -3.52
CA ASN A 148 -17.62 -4.59 -4.81
C ASN A 148 -19.07 -5.02 -5.06
N LYS A 149 -19.37 -5.44 -6.29
CA LYS A 149 -20.72 -5.86 -6.69
C LYS A 149 -21.31 -6.98 -5.83
N GLU A 150 -20.52 -8.00 -5.53
CA GLU A 150 -20.97 -9.14 -4.71
C GLU A 150 -21.35 -8.69 -3.29
N ALA A 151 -20.50 -7.89 -2.65
CA ALA A 151 -20.77 -7.33 -1.33
C ALA A 151 -22.00 -6.42 -1.33
N TYR A 152 -22.19 -5.63 -2.40
CA TYR A 152 -23.38 -4.79 -2.55
C TYR A 152 -24.65 -5.63 -2.70
N GLU A 153 -24.65 -6.62 -3.59
CA GLU A 153 -25.81 -7.49 -3.87
C GLU A 153 -26.23 -8.33 -2.66
N ASN A 154 -25.28 -8.72 -1.81
CA ASN A 154 -25.55 -9.49 -0.59
C ASN A 154 -25.70 -8.62 0.67
N ASN A 155 -25.67 -7.29 0.52
CA ASN A 155 -25.70 -6.33 1.64
C ASN A 155 -24.66 -6.65 2.73
N TRP A 156 -23.45 -6.99 2.29
CA TRP A 156 -22.29 -7.13 3.16
C TRP A 156 -21.71 -5.76 3.54
N GLU A 157 -20.79 -5.81 4.49
CA GLU A 157 -20.07 -4.66 5.03
C GLU A 157 -19.24 -3.94 3.97
N TYR A 158 -18.91 -2.68 4.25
CA TYR A 158 -17.95 -1.92 3.47
C TYR A 158 -16.53 -2.28 3.88
N GLU A 159 -15.69 -2.53 2.89
CA GLU A 159 -14.25 -2.63 3.11
C GLU A 159 -13.65 -1.24 3.30
N ARG A 160 -12.62 -1.18 4.16
CA ARG A 160 -11.91 0.05 4.49
C ARG A 160 -10.41 -0.18 4.44
N CYS A 161 -9.68 0.80 3.91
CA CYS A 161 -8.23 0.70 3.83
C CYS A 161 -7.59 2.08 3.66
N ILE A 162 -6.29 2.14 3.95
CA ILE A 162 -5.42 3.26 3.59
C ILE A 162 -4.62 2.86 2.36
N TYR A 163 -4.66 3.68 1.33
CA TYR A 163 -3.83 3.54 0.13
C TYR A 163 -2.69 4.54 0.19
N ILE A 164 -1.51 4.10 -0.26
CA ILE A 164 -0.31 4.93 -0.40
C ILE A 164 0.29 4.66 -1.76
N GLU A 165 0.33 5.67 -2.62
CA GLU A 165 0.77 5.58 -4.01
C GLU A 165 1.99 6.48 -4.24
N CYS A 166 2.96 6.00 -5.02
CA CYS A 166 4.12 6.80 -5.42
C CYS A 166 4.00 7.31 -6.85
N TYR A 167 4.25 8.61 -7.02
CA TYR A 167 4.27 9.33 -8.28
C TYR A 167 5.64 9.96 -8.54
N VAL A 168 5.97 10.12 -9.82
CA VAL A 168 7.19 10.77 -10.30
C VAL A 168 6.79 12.07 -10.99
N LYS A 169 7.41 13.19 -10.60
CA LYS A 169 7.25 14.46 -11.32
C LYS A 169 8.15 14.54 -12.57
N PRO A 170 7.76 15.27 -13.63
CA PRO A 170 6.46 15.89 -13.85
C PRO A 170 5.49 14.91 -14.54
N TYR A 171 4.20 15.05 -14.25
CA TYR A 171 3.12 14.38 -14.97
C TYR A 171 3.21 14.78 -16.45
N PHE A 172 3.48 13.83 -17.34
CA PHE A 172 3.39 14.03 -18.78
C PHE A 172 2.09 13.42 -19.29
#